data_AF-A0A947B324-F1
#
_entry.id   AF-A0A947B324-F1
#
_cell.length_a   1.000
_cell.length_b   1.000
_cell.length_c   1.000
_cell.angle_alpha   90.00
_cell.angle_beta   90.00
_cell.angle_gamma   90.00
#
_symmetry.space_group_name_H-M   'P 1'
#
loop_
_entity.id
_entity.type
_entity.pdbx_description
1 polymer ?
#
loop_
_entity_poly.entity_id
_entity_poly.type
_entity_poly.pdbx_seq_one_letter_code
_entity_poly.pdbx_strand_id
1 'polypeptide(L)'
;RLHLVGPIVQAEGTGTAGLLDKKLDLRLLIQIRAQYVGKIAPLRDIVTKIADEHGFVQLPLTIGGTLDEPVYGLDQRWLKKLPKG
;
A
#
# COMPACT_ATOMS: atom_id res chain seq x y z
N ARG A 1 16.09 2.36 -1.72
CA ARG A 1 15.00 2.81 -0.83
C ARG A 1 14.19 3.83 -1.62
N LEU A 2 12.87 3.71 -1.63
CA LEU A 2 11.96 4.54 -2.42
C LEU A 2 11.18 5.44 -1.46
N HIS A 3 11.13 6.73 -1.76
CA HIS A 3 10.43 7.71 -0.93
C HIS A 3 9.70 8.70 -1.85
N LEU A 4 8.41 8.87 -1.63
CA LEU A 4 7.56 9.72 -2.45
C LEU A 4 6.66 10.53 -1.52
N VAL A 5 6.82 11.85 -1.54
CA VAL A 5 6.10 12.77 -0.66
C VAL A 5 5.19 13.65 -1.51
N GLY A 6 3.89 13.47 -1.33
CA GLY A 6 2.86 14.30 -1.94
C GLY A 6 1.91 14.88 -0.89
N PRO A 7 1.09 15.88 -1.28
CA PRO A 7 0.15 16.54 -0.36
C PRO A 7 -1.02 15.65 0.07
N ILE A 8 -1.30 14.58 -0.69
CA ILE A 8 -2.45 13.68 -0.49
C ILE A 8 -2.01 12.26 -0.12
N VAL A 9 -0.83 11.87 -0.60
CA VAL A 9 -0.29 10.52 -0.46
C VAL A 9 1.20 10.61 -0.19
N GLN A 10 1.67 9.82 0.75
CA GLN A 10 3.08 9.60 1.01
C GLN A 10 3.35 8.10 0.88
N ALA A 11 4.51 7.74 0.38
CA ALA A 11 4.91 6.35 0.23
C ALA A 11 6.37 6.17 0.60
N GLU A 12 6.63 5.17 1.45
CA GLU A 12 7.96 4.67 1.74
C GLU A 12 8.07 3.22 1.30
N GLY A 13 9.22 2.81 0.79
CA GLY A 13 9.38 1.45 0.33
C GLY A 13 10.79 0.94 0.22
N THR A 14 10.88 -0.39 0.22
CA THR A 14 12.11 -1.15 0.04
C THR A 14 11.84 -2.30 -0.91
N GLY A 15 12.91 -2.80 -1.56
CA GLY A 15 12.81 -3.90 -2.49
C GLY A 15 13.88 -3.88 -3.54
N THR A 16 13.70 -4.71 -4.55
CA THR A 16 14.63 -4.92 -5.65
C THR A 16 13.95 -4.74 -6.99
N ALA A 17 14.73 -4.21 -7.93
CA ALA A 17 14.40 -4.17 -9.35
C ALA A 17 15.62 -4.74 -10.09
N GLY A 18 15.49 -5.96 -10.59
CA GLY A 18 16.54 -6.58 -11.37
C GLY A 18 16.46 -6.10 -12.81
N LEU A 19 17.53 -5.46 -13.31
CA LEU A 19 17.54 -4.94 -14.68
C LEU A 19 17.77 -6.04 -15.72
N LEU A 20 18.49 -7.10 -15.34
CA LEU A 20 18.83 -8.22 -16.24
C LEU A 20 17.72 -9.26 -16.34
N ASP A 21 17.12 -9.64 -15.21
CA ASP A 21 16.02 -10.60 -15.14
C ASP A 21 14.64 -9.92 -15.16
N LYS A 22 14.62 -8.58 -15.25
CA LYS A 22 13.45 -7.71 -15.20
C LYS A 22 12.56 -7.92 -13.98
N LYS A 23 13.02 -8.58 -12.90
CA LYS A 23 12.15 -8.90 -11.77
C LYS A 23 11.90 -7.70 -10.88
N LEU A 24 10.67 -7.59 -10.40
CA LEU A 24 10.27 -6.63 -9.38
C LEU A 24 9.85 -7.37 -8.10
N ASP A 25 10.38 -6.91 -6.98
CA ASP A 25 9.87 -7.23 -5.64
C ASP A 25 10.01 -5.98 -4.77
N LEU A 26 8.94 -5.19 -4.71
CA LEU A 26 8.87 -3.97 -3.90
C LEU A 26 7.78 -4.11 -2.84
N ARG A 27 8.10 -3.64 -1.64
CA ARG A 27 7.15 -3.45 -0.54
C ARG A 27 7.05 -1.96 -0.26
N LEU A 28 5.84 -1.44 -0.36
CA LEU A 28 5.53 -0.04 -0.13
C LEU A 28 4.60 0.07 1.08
N LEU A 29 4.81 1.07 1.91
CA LEU A 29 3.87 1.53 2.91
C LEU A 29 3.36 2.89 2.45
N ILE A 30 2.07 2.94 2.10
CA ILE A 30 1.41 4.16 1.66
C ILE A 30 0.65 4.76 2.82
N GLN A 31 0.85 6.05 3.07
CA GLN A 31 0.01 6.85 3.94
C GLN A 31 -0.89 7.75 3.10
N ILE A 32 -2.21 7.62 3.26
CA ILE A 32 -3.21 8.31 2.43
C ILE A 32 -4.40 8.73 3.31
N ARG A 33 -5.08 9.84 2.98
CA ARG A 33 -6.28 10.25 3.75
C ARG A 33 -7.41 9.23 3.62
N ALA A 34 -8.07 8.92 4.73
CA ALA A 34 -9.19 7.97 4.82
C ALA A 34 -10.31 8.25 3.80
N GLN A 35 -10.59 9.52 3.52
CA GLN A 35 -11.60 9.95 2.53
C GLN A 35 -11.36 9.39 1.11
N TYR A 36 -10.11 9.09 0.76
CA TYR A 36 -9.75 8.48 -0.52
C TYR A 36 -9.77 6.95 -0.46
N VAL A 37 -9.40 6.37 0.68
CA VAL A 37 -9.42 4.92 0.89
C VAL A 37 -10.84 4.35 0.90
N GLY A 38 -11.83 5.11 1.37
CA GLY A 38 -13.24 4.70 1.33
C GLY A 38 -13.77 4.43 -0.10
N LYS A 39 -13.08 4.92 -1.14
CA LYS A 39 -13.40 4.63 -2.55
C LYS A 39 -12.95 3.24 -2.99
N ILE A 40 -12.04 2.60 -2.25
CA ILE A 40 -11.55 1.26 -2.51
C ILE A 40 -12.55 0.27 -1.91
N ALA A 41 -13.34 -0.41 -2.76
CA ALA A 41 -14.45 -1.27 -2.34
C ALA A 41 -14.13 -2.22 -1.16
N PRO A 42 -13.04 -3.01 -1.17
CA PRO A 42 -12.73 -3.91 -0.05
C PRO A 42 -12.33 -3.20 1.24
N LEU A 43 -11.98 -1.91 1.19
CA LEU A 43 -11.52 -1.14 2.35
C LEU A 43 -12.61 -0.20 2.90
N ARG A 44 -13.70 0.00 2.16
CA ARG A 44 -14.77 0.95 2.48
C ARG A 44 -15.32 0.77 3.88
N ASP A 45 -15.62 -0.47 4.27
CA ASP A 45 -16.29 -0.79 5.53
C ASP A 45 -15.33 -0.84 6.73
N ILE A 46 -14.03 -0.83 6.47
CA ILE A 46 -12.99 -0.87 7.52
C ILE A 46 -12.21 0.43 7.61
N VAL A 47 -12.39 1.38 6.70
CA VAL A 47 -11.58 2.60 6.59
C VAL A 47 -11.54 3.40 7.89
N THR A 48 -12.68 3.49 8.59
CA THR A 48 -12.80 4.21 9.87
C THR A 48 -12.12 3.48 11.02
N LYS A 49 -11.92 2.15 10.91
CA LYS A 49 -11.23 1.32 11.91
C LYS A 49 -9.71 1.34 11.75
N ILE A 50 -9.23 1.68 10.56
CA ILE A 50 -7.80 1.67 10.20
C ILE A 50 -7.22 3.07 10.02
N ALA A 51 -8.06 4.10 10.15
CA ALA A 51 -7.62 5.49 10.17
C ALA A 51 -7.04 5.82 11.54
N ASP A 52 -5.92 6.55 11.55
CA ASP A 52 -5.37 7.16 12.76
C ASP A 52 -6.20 8.37 13.22
N GLU A 53 -5.81 8.93 14.37
CA GLU A 53 -6.46 10.12 14.96
C GLU A 53 -6.40 11.36 14.05
N HIS A 54 -5.49 11.39 13.07
CA HIS A 54 -5.32 12.47 12.11
C HIS A 54 -6.06 12.20 10.78
N GLY A 55 -6.80 11.09 10.67
CA GLY A 55 -7.57 10.71 9.49
C GLY A 55 -6.74 10.14 8.34
N PHE A 56 -5.54 9.64 8.61
CA PHE A 56 -4.69 8.93 7.66
C PHE A 56 -4.79 7.42 7.84
N VAL A 57 -4.65 6.71 6.73
CA VAL A 57 -4.61 5.24 6.68
C VAL A 57 -3.26 4.82 6.14
N GLN A 58 -2.65 3.85 6.82
CA GLN A 58 -1.45 3.17 6.34
C GLN A 58 -1.83 1.90 5.59
N LEU A 59 -1.49 1.84 4.30
CA LEU A 59 -1.75 0.71 3.41
C LEU A 59 -0.44 0.08 2.96
N PRO A 60 -0.12 -1.15 3.40
CA PRO A 60 0.99 -1.89 2.85
C PRO A 60 0.63 -2.47 1.49
N LEU A 61 1.40 -2.12 0.47
CA LEU A 61 1.29 -2.62 -0.90
C LEU A 61 2.52 -3.46 -1.27
N THR A 62 2.30 -4.42 -2.14
CA THR A 62 3.35 -5.21 -2.79
C THR A 62 3.31 -4.96 -4.30
N ILE A 63 4.48 -4.76 -4.91
CA ILE A 63 4.65 -4.76 -6.36
C ILE A 63 5.60 -5.91 -6.69
N GLY A 64 5.06 -6.93 -7.36
CA GLY A 64 5.80 -8.10 -7.80
C GLY A 64 5.82 -8.22 -9.34
N GLY A 65 6.26 -9.37 -9.83
CA GLY A 65 6.23 -9.70 -11.26
C GLY A 65 7.47 -9.20 -11.99
N THR A 66 7.27 -8.56 -13.13
CA THR A 66 8.36 -8.04 -13.97
C THR A 66 8.20 -6.54 -14.24
N LEU A 67 9.26 -5.89 -14.71
CA LEU A 67 9.25 -4.49 -15.12
C LEU A 67 8.23 -4.22 -16.25
N ASP A 68 8.00 -5.20 -17.12
CA ASP A 68 7.05 -5.10 -18.24
C ASP A 68 5.60 -5.43 -17.79
N GLU A 69 5.46 -6.35 -16.83
CA GLU A 69 4.16 -6.81 -16.29
C GLU A 69 4.17 -6.79 -14.74
N PRO A 70 4.10 -5.58 -14.15
CA PRO A 70 4.07 -5.44 -12.70
C PRO A 70 2.72 -5.91 -12.12
N VAL A 71 2.78 -6.67 -11.04
CA VAL A 71 1.60 -7.14 -10.31
C VAL A 71 1.48 -6.38 -8.99
N TYR A 72 0.36 -5.69 -8.81
CA TYR A 72 0.08 -4.89 -7.61
C TYR A 72 -0.85 -5.64 -6.67
N GLY A 73 -0.58 -5.56 -5.37
CA GLY A 73 -1.43 -6.16 -4.35
C GLY A 73 -1.41 -5.38 -3.04
N LEU A 74 -2.50 -5.48 -2.28
CA LEU A 74 -2.48 -5.17 -0.85
C LEU A 74 -1.81 -6.32 -0.12
N ASP A 75 -0.97 -6.03 0.87
CA ASP A 75 -0.44 -7.07 1.74
C ASP A 75 -1.59 -7.67 2.58
N GLN A 76 -2.10 -8.80 2.11
CA GLN A 76 -3.22 -9.50 2.75
C GLN A 76 -2.88 -10.01 4.16
N ARG A 77 -1.59 -10.14 4.51
CA ARG A 77 -1.17 -10.50 5.88
C ARG A 77 -1.50 -9.38 6.86
N TRP A 78 -1.49 -8.14 6.40
CA TRP A 78 -1.89 -6.98 7.18
C TRP A 78 -3.41 -6.94 7.39
N LEU A 79 -4.20 -7.20 6.34
CA LEU A 79 -5.67 -7.27 6.45
C LEU A 79 -6.13 -8.29 7.49
N LYS A 80 -5.44 -9.43 7.60
CA LYS A 80 -5.74 -10.49 8.59
C LYS A 80 -5.44 -10.10 10.04
N LYS A 81 -4.61 -9.07 10.26
CA LYS A 81 -4.24 -8.57 11.60
C LYS A 81 -5.12 -7.44 12.09
N LEU A 82 -5.98 -6.89 11.23
CA LEU A 82 -6.94 -5.88 11.63
C LEU A 82 -7.99 -6.51 12.54
N PRO A 83 -8.37 -5.86 13.65
CA PRO A 83 -9.41 -6.37 14.52
C PRO A 83 -10.68 -6.59 13.70
N LYS A 84 -11.17 -7.83 13.70
CA LYS A 84 -12.52 -8.13 13.22
C LYS A 84 -13.45 -7.41 14.17
N GLY A 85 -14.17 -6.41 13.66
CA GLY A 85 -15.20 -5.74 14.46
C GLY A 85 -16.42 -6.61 14.62
#